data_AF-A0A9P7BH19-F1
#
_entry.id   AF-A0A9P7BH19-F1
#
_cell.length_a   1.000
_cell.length_b   1.000
_cell.length_c   1.000
_cell.angle_alpha   90.00
_cell.angle_beta   90.00
_cell.angle_gamma   90.00
#
_symmetry.space_group_name_H-M   'P 1'
#
loop_
_entity.id
_entity.type
_entity.pdbx_description
1 polymer ?
#
loop_
_entity_poly.entity_id
_entity_poly.type
_entity_poly.pdbx_seq_one_letter_code
_entity_poly.pdbx_strand_id
1 'polypeptide(L)'
;MFDESILKQRKYEGRTALLKCTLKKVQSNKALLTQCSKIPFINQVIGLSRMFPPLSDSEKIKAIDIILESNVYERVKDEEIKHNPDFDFTDQIVKEILKWYKEEFFTWVNKLECPKCGNNDQNKINGIGGCKPFKQEHFIGKASIVEMYQCINCGNKYEFPRYNDIITLLDTRKGRCGEWNNCFIAILRSLDINVRYIWNAEDHVWCEYYSNKQKRWIHLDSCENSYDQPLLYNAGWNKKMSYVFAIHKSYIVDITYKYLDPTKPDLKLPKNKAPEEYLKAIISYSNAQKLLQLPKDEFLSVTTGLSKEVYDNYKQFYSKKSIPSCYIFNNSLSNDENLSNLSIHLLDIHACSCDMFSYKPLIVELTARLIHNPQLERAFLLANDTKCIIEGSQILSSLAMIMTYTQEISILTEHFLIGKDFFLSLKNCITSITQSELQSIFLSFYRLLNTDRQKFHKFIDPQTLHSFISTK
;
A
#
# COMPACT_ATOMS: atom_id res chain seq x y z
N MET A 1 -22.05 -21.68 -16.37
CA MET A 1 -20.59 -21.56 -16.21
C MET A 1 -20.16 -20.16 -16.64
N PHE A 2 -20.08 -19.21 -15.72
CA PHE A 2 -19.44 -17.91 -15.99
C PHE A 2 -17.94 -18.05 -15.66
N ASP A 3 -17.13 -18.01 -16.70
CA ASP A 3 -15.67 -18.26 -16.70
C ASP A 3 -14.90 -17.23 -15.86
N GLU A 4 -13.96 -17.67 -15.01
CA GLU A 4 -13.05 -16.85 -14.18
C GLU A 4 -12.37 -15.74 -15.01
N SER A 5 -12.22 -15.99 -16.31
CA SER A 5 -11.74 -15.03 -17.31
C SER A 5 -12.55 -13.73 -17.34
N ILE A 6 -13.89 -13.77 -17.18
CA ILE A 6 -14.78 -12.62 -17.31
C ILE A 6 -14.60 -11.64 -16.14
N LEU A 7 -14.49 -12.13 -14.91
CA LEU A 7 -14.27 -11.26 -13.74
C LEU A 7 -12.88 -10.63 -13.78
N LYS A 8 -11.85 -11.42 -14.10
CA LYS A 8 -10.49 -10.90 -14.30
C LYS A 8 -10.48 -9.85 -15.42
N GLN A 9 -11.22 -10.09 -16.51
CA GLN A 9 -11.35 -9.16 -17.62
C GLN A 9 -12.05 -7.86 -17.20
N ARG A 10 -13.22 -7.92 -16.54
CA ARG A 10 -13.94 -6.71 -16.08
C ARG A 10 -13.11 -5.90 -15.07
N LYS A 11 -12.44 -6.56 -14.12
CA LYS A 11 -11.52 -5.89 -13.18
C LYS A 11 -10.38 -5.20 -13.95
N TYR A 12 -9.80 -5.89 -14.93
CA TYR A 12 -8.72 -5.35 -15.76
C TYR A 12 -9.19 -4.14 -16.57
N GLU A 13 -10.29 -4.26 -17.31
CA GLU A 13 -10.87 -3.18 -18.11
C GLU A 13 -11.23 -1.97 -17.27
N GLY A 14 -11.93 -2.15 -16.15
CA GLY A 14 -12.33 -1.03 -15.31
C GLY A 14 -11.15 -0.33 -14.62
N ARG A 15 -10.16 -1.07 -14.13
CA ARG A 15 -8.94 -0.49 -13.55
C ARG A 15 -8.09 0.22 -14.61
N THR A 16 -7.92 -0.36 -15.79
CA THR A 16 -7.17 0.27 -16.87
C THR A 16 -7.88 1.52 -17.40
N ALA A 17 -9.22 1.51 -17.52
CA ALA A 17 -10.01 2.68 -17.87
C ALA A 17 -9.83 3.81 -16.86
N LEU A 18 -9.85 3.50 -15.56
CA LEU A 18 -9.59 4.47 -14.49
C LEU A 18 -8.20 5.09 -14.62
N LEU A 19 -7.16 4.27 -14.80
CA LEU A 19 -5.78 4.77 -14.94
C LEU A 19 -5.60 5.61 -16.21
N LYS A 20 -6.21 5.22 -17.33
CA LYS A 20 -6.22 6.02 -18.57
C LYS A 20 -6.91 7.37 -18.37
N CYS A 21 -8.01 7.40 -17.62
CA CYS A 21 -8.69 8.65 -17.23
C CYS A 21 -7.78 9.54 -16.38
N THR A 22 -7.10 8.97 -15.38
CA THR A 22 -6.10 9.68 -14.56
C THR A 22 -4.98 10.26 -15.42
N LEU A 23 -4.41 9.48 -16.34
CA LEU A 23 -3.38 9.97 -17.27
C LEU A 23 -3.90 11.15 -18.08
N LYS A 24 -5.06 11.02 -18.73
CA LYS A 24 -5.65 12.07 -19.56
C LYS A 24 -5.91 13.35 -18.75
N LYS A 25 -6.43 13.22 -17.53
CA LYS A 25 -6.72 14.35 -16.63
C LYS A 25 -5.47 15.12 -16.22
N VAL A 26 -4.37 14.42 -15.91
CA VAL A 26 -3.11 15.07 -15.53
C VAL A 26 -2.41 15.65 -16.77
N GLN A 27 -2.40 14.93 -17.90
CA GLN A 27 -1.79 15.38 -19.16
C GLN A 27 -2.46 16.63 -19.75
N SER A 28 -3.78 16.74 -19.63
CA SER A 28 -4.50 17.93 -20.11
C SER A 28 -4.17 19.17 -19.28
N ASN A 29 -3.73 19.01 -18.03
CA ASN A 29 -3.33 20.11 -17.16
C ASN A 29 -1.84 20.46 -17.32
N LYS A 30 -1.49 21.09 -18.46
CA LYS A 30 -0.12 21.52 -18.75
C LYS A 30 0.47 22.45 -17.69
N ALA A 31 -0.34 23.35 -17.13
CA ALA A 31 0.10 24.28 -16.09
C ALA A 31 0.57 23.54 -14.83
N LEU A 32 -0.20 22.55 -14.36
CA LEU A 32 0.18 21.69 -13.24
C LEU A 32 1.50 20.96 -13.53
N LEU A 33 1.65 20.36 -14.71
CA LEU A 33 2.89 19.65 -15.05
C LEU A 33 4.12 20.58 -15.07
N THR A 34 3.97 21.80 -15.62
CA THR A 34 5.04 22.81 -15.63
C THR A 34 5.36 23.34 -14.23
N GLN A 35 4.39 23.44 -13.34
CA GLN A 35 4.63 23.84 -11.95
C GLN A 35 5.31 22.72 -11.17
N CYS A 36 4.84 21.49 -11.31
CA CYS A 36 5.41 20.32 -10.65
C CYS A 36 6.88 20.11 -11.04
N SER A 37 7.25 20.30 -12.31
CA SER A 37 8.64 20.14 -12.76
C SER A 37 9.61 21.16 -12.16
N LYS A 38 9.10 22.28 -11.64
CA LYS A 38 9.91 23.30 -10.95
C LYS A 38 10.12 22.97 -9.46
N ILE A 39 9.42 22.00 -8.90
CA ILE A 39 9.50 21.65 -7.47
C ILE A 39 10.56 20.54 -7.30
N PRO A 40 11.72 20.83 -6.66
CA PRO A 40 12.81 19.86 -6.56
C PRO A 40 12.42 18.57 -5.86
N PHE A 41 11.59 18.65 -4.82
CA PHE A 41 11.15 17.48 -4.06
C PHE A 41 10.30 16.52 -4.91
N ILE A 42 9.43 17.03 -5.79
CA ILE A 42 8.66 16.18 -6.71
C ILE A 42 9.60 15.46 -7.68
N ASN A 43 10.57 16.18 -8.24
CA ASN A 43 11.57 15.60 -9.14
C ASN A 43 12.41 14.52 -8.43
N GLN A 44 12.77 14.74 -7.16
CA GLN A 44 13.48 13.77 -6.35
C GLN A 44 12.64 12.49 -6.17
N VAL A 45 11.38 12.61 -5.74
CA VAL A 45 10.48 11.46 -5.52
C VAL A 45 10.25 10.66 -6.79
N ILE A 46 9.99 11.33 -7.93
CA ILE A 46 9.84 10.64 -9.21
C ILE A 46 11.16 10.03 -9.69
N GLY A 47 12.30 10.67 -9.37
CA GLY A 47 13.64 10.14 -9.58
C GLY A 47 13.89 8.82 -8.87
N LEU A 48 13.34 8.61 -7.67
CA LEU A 48 13.46 7.35 -6.92
C LEU A 48 12.98 6.14 -7.73
N SER A 49 12.01 6.35 -8.61
CA SER A 49 11.46 5.31 -9.49
C SER A 49 12.48 4.68 -10.44
N ARG A 50 13.63 5.35 -10.65
CA ARG A 50 14.77 4.90 -11.46
C ARG A 50 15.86 4.20 -10.63
N MET A 51 15.81 4.32 -9.31
CA MET A 51 16.77 3.68 -8.39
C MET A 51 16.54 2.17 -8.24
N PHE A 52 15.46 1.64 -8.83
CA PHE A 52 15.04 0.25 -8.66
C PHE A 52 14.95 -0.52 -10.00
N PRO A 53 16.03 -0.58 -10.81
CA PRO A 53 16.00 -1.29 -12.09
C PRO A 53 15.90 -2.82 -11.89
N PRO A 54 15.46 -3.58 -12.91
CA PRO A 54 15.64 -5.04 -12.95
C PRO A 54 17.11 -5.42 -12.75
N LEU A 55 17.37 -6.47 -11.95
CA LEU A 55 18.71 -7.04 -11.86
C LEU A 55 19.08 -7.71 -13.18
N SER A 56 20.33 -7.56 -13.61
CA SER A 56 20.88 -8.35 -14.72
C SER A 56 21.04 -9.82 -14.30
N ASP A 57 21.16 -10.72 -15.29
CA ASP A 57 21.38 -12.13 -15.00
C ASP A 57 22.70 -12.37 -14.25
N SER A 58 23.75 -11.60 -14.56
CA SER A 58 25.03 -11.64 -13.85
C SER A 58 24.90 -11.23 -12.38
N GLU A 59 24.11 -10.19 -12.09
CA GLU A 59 23.83 -9.74 -10.71
C GLU A 59 23.06 -10.81 -9.93
N LYS A 60 22.05 -11.42 -10.57
CA LYS A 60 21.26 -12.49 -9.95
C LYS A 60 22.10 -13.71 -9.64
N ILE A 61 22.84 -14.23 -10.63
CA ILE A 61 23.67 -15.44 -10.47
C ILE A 61 24.67 -15.23 -9.33
N LYS A 62 25.42 -14.12 -9.34
CA LYS A 62 26.39 -13.84 -8.28
C LYS A 62 25.77 -13.76 -6.89
N ALA A 63 24.61 -13.11 -6.77
CA ALA A 63 23.91 -13.01 -5.49
C ALA A 63 23.39 -14.39 -5.01
N ILE A 64 22.89 -15.22 -5.92
CA ILE A 64 22.47 -16.60 -5.63
C ILE A 64 23.66 -17.44 -5.17
N ASP A 65 24.77 -17.42 -5.91
CA ASP A 65 25.98 -18.18 -5.58
C ASP A 65 26.48 -17.84 -4.17
N ILE A 66 26.53 -16.55 -3.83
CA ILE A 66 26.89 -16.07 -2.48
C ILE A 66 25.97 -16.65 -1.39
N ILE A 67 24.67 -16.73 -1.65
CA ILE A 67 23.71 -17.29 -0.68
C ILE A 67 23.83 -18.80 -0.60
N LEU A 68 24.06 -19.50 -1.71
CA LEU A 68 24.24 -20.95 -1.73
C LEU A 68 25.55 -21.39 -1.08
N GLU A 69 26.59 -20.57 -1.16
CA GLU A 69 27.86 -20.76 -0.44
C GLU A 69 27.75 -20.43 1.06
N SER A 70 26.66 -19.82 1.49
CA SER A 70 26.38 -19.55 2.90
C SER A 70 25.59 -20.69 3.55
N ASN A 71 25.52 -20.70 4.88
CA ASN A 71 24.76 -21.69 5.63
C ASN A 71 23.29 -21.29 5.86
N VAL A 72 22.79 -20.24 5.19
CA VAL A 72 21.42 -19.70 5.39
C VAL A 72 20.36 -20.78 5.18
N TYR A 73 20.43 -21.50 4.04
CA TYR A 73 19.42 -22.52 3.72
C TYR A 73 19.46 -23.72 4.68
N GLU A 74 20.63 -24.09 5.16
CA GLU A 74 20.82 -25.19 6.11
C GLU A 74 20.21 -24.82 7.46
N ARG A 75 20.51 -23.62 7.97
CA ARG A 75 19.93 -23.09 9.21
C ARG A 75 18.42 -23.03 9.16
N VAL A 76 17.82 -22.61 8.04
CA VAL A 76 16.37 -22.57 7.91
C VAL A 76 15.76 -23.96 7.83
N LYS A 77 16.39 -24.93 7.16
CA LYS A 77 15.92 -26.32 7.18
C LYS A 77 15.94 -26.92 8.59
N ASP A 78 16.97 -26.60 9.37
CA ASP A 78 17.06 -27.04 10.77
C ASP A 78 16.04 -26.32 11.67
N GLU A 79 15.73 -25.05 11.39
CA GLU A 79 14.69 -24.28 12.09
C GLU A 79 13.26 -24.63 11.69
N GLU A 80 13.00 -25.10 10.47
CA GLU A 80 11.67 -25.58 10.03
C GLU A 80 11.14 -26.73 10.90
N ILE A 81 12.05 -27.47 11.56
CA ILE A 81 11.71 -28.51 12.55
C ILE A 81 11.00 -27.90 13.78
N LYS A 82 11.20 -26.61 14.07
CA LYS A 82 10.46 -25.83 15.08
C LYS A 82 9.29 -25.10 14.41
N HIS A 83 8.28 -25.86 14.01
CA HIS A 83 7.11 -25.38 13.29
C HIS A 83 6.50 -24.10 13.91
N ASN A 84 6.70 -22.94 13.28
CA ASN A 84 5.98 -21.71 13.63
C ASN A 84 4.81 -21.53 12.64
N PRO A 85 3.55 -21.64 13.08
CA PRO A 85 2.40 -21.61 12.19
C PRO A 85 2.19 -20.24 11.52
N ASP A 86 2.84 -19.18 11.99
CA ASP A 86 2.69 -17.80 11.51
C ASP A 86 3.61 -17.45 10.33
N PHE A 87 4.63 -18.26 10.05
CA PHE A 87 5.63 -18.01 9.01
C PHE A 87 5.63 -19.12 7.96
N ASP A 88 5.83 -18.76 6.69
CA ASP A 88 6.17 -19.74 5.64
C ASP A 88 7.70 -19.88 5.49
N PHE A 89 8.14 -20.75 4.57
CA PHE A 89 9.56 -20.94 4.29
C PHE A 89 10.24 -19.63 3.82
N THR A 90 9.57 -18.83 3.00
CA THR A 90 10.10 -17.55 2.51
C THR A 90 10.30 -16.58 3.68
N ASP A 91 9.35 -16.51 4.61
CA ASP A 91 9.49 -15.67 5.80
C ASP A 91 10.68 -16.08 6.68
N GLN A 92 10.90 -17.39 6.86
CA GLN A 92 12.04 -17.90 7.61
C GLN A 92 13.37 -17.61 6.91
N ILE A 93 13.45 -17.84 5.59
CA ILE A 93 14.62 -17.48 4.77
C ILE A 93 14.92 -16.00 4.86
N VAL A 94 13.93 -15.12 4.76
CA VAL A 94 14.16 -13.67 4.85
C VAL A 94 14.74 -13.28 6.21
N LYS A 95 14.24 -13.87 7.30
CA LYS A 95 14.76 -13.63 8.66
C LYS A 95 16.20 -14.10 8.81
N GLU A 96 16.53 -15.28 8.31
CA GLU A 96 17.90 -15.80 8.40
C GLU A 96 18.87 -15.01 7.49
N ILE A 97 18.45 -14.64 6.27
CA ILE A 97 19.24 -13.75 5.40
C ILE A 97 19.48 -12.41 6.10
N LEU A 98 18.48 -11.83 6.75
CA LEU A 98 18.62 -10.56 7.48
C LEU A 98 19.70 -10.65 8.57
N LYS A 99 19.69 -11.74 9.34
CA LYS A 99 20.66 -12.01 10.38
C LYS A 99 22.06 -12.24 9.82
N TRP A 100 22.20 -13.20 8.90
CA TRP A 100 23.46 -13.53 8.21
C TRP A 100 24.07 -12.29 7.54
N TYR A 101 23.24 -11.46 6.91
CA TYR A 101 23.69 -10.26 6.24
C TYR A 101 24.39 -9.29 7.20
N LYS A 102 23.81 -9.10 8.39
CA LYS A 102 24.31 -8.19 9.42
C LYS A 102 25.52 -8.72 10.18
N GLU A 103 25.52 -10.02 10.47
CA GLU A 103 26.46 -10.66 11.38
C GLU A 103 27.69 -11.23 10.66
N GLU A 104 27.55 -11.63 9.40
CA GLU A 104 28.56 -12.42 8.69
C GLU A 104 28.96 -11.85 7.33
N PHE A 105 28.01 -11.28 6.57
CA PHE A 105 28.28 -10.90 5.19
C PHE A 105 28.76 -9.46 5.01
N PHE A 106 28.03 -8.47 5.54
CA PHE A 106 28.22 -7.06 5.21
C PHE A 106 28.73 -6.24 6.39
N THR A 107 29.64 -5.30 6.13
CA THR A 107 30.35 -4.53 7.17
C THR A 107 29.97 -3.05 7.14
N TRP A 108 29.70 -2.48 8.31
CA TRP A 108 29.39 -1.06 8.45
C TRP A 108 30.68 -0.24 8.41
N VAL A 109 30.70 0.82 7.61
CA VAL A 109 31.84 1.71 7.49
C VAL A 109 31.43 3.14 7.79
N ASN A 110 31.86 3.64 8.96
CA ASN A 110 31.81 5.08 9.22
C ASN A 110 32.99 5.79 8.55
N LYS A 111 34.23 5.49 8.96
CA LYS A 111 35.44 5.85 8.24
C LYS A 111 36.27 4.58 8.04
N LEU A 112 36.78 4.38 6.83
CA LEU A 112 37.61 3.22 6.51
C LEU A 112 38.87 3.18 7.38
N GLU A 113 39.29 1.98 7.78
CA GLU A 113 40.61 1.78 8.38
C GLU A 113 41.73 2.24 7.44
N CYS A 114 42.84 2.70 8.01
CA CYS A 114 43.94 3.17 7.19
C CYS A 114 44.64 2.00 6.48
N PRO A 115 44.65 1.93 5.13
CA PRO A 115 45.20 0.79 4.41
C PRO A 115 46.73 0.65 4.55
N LYS A 116 47.41 1.70 5.00
CA LYS A 116 48.88 1.71 5.16
C LYS A 116 49.35 1.21 6.52
N CYS A 117 48.61 1.49 7.59
CA CYS A 117 49.07 1.22 8.97
C CYS A 117 48.04 0.48 9.83
N GLY A 118 46.86 0.15 9.28
CA GLY A 118 45.80 -0.54 10.01
C GLY A 118 45.08 0.29 11.07
N ASN A 119 45.33 1.61 11.16
CA ASN A 119 44.65 2.45 12.14
C ASN A 119 43.13 2.43 11.91
N ASN A 120 42.39 1.93 12.89
CA ASN A 120 40.93 1.85 12.92
C ASN A 120 40.30 2.86 13.91
N ASP A 121 41.11 3.57 14.69
CA ASP A 121 40.65 4.65 15.58
C ASP A 121 40.05 5.80 14.76
N GLN A 122 38.71 5.94 14.85
CA GLN A 122 37.91 6.90 14.09
C GLN A 122 38.25 8.37 14.42
N ASN A 123 38.80 8.64 15.61
CA ASN A 123 39.26 9.97 16.00
C ASN A 123 40.59 10.34 15.34
N LYS A 124 41.33 9.35 14.85
CA LYS A 124 42.61 9.52 14.15
C LYS A 124 42.50 9.42 12.63
N ILE A 125 41.27 9.51 12.12
CA ILE A 125 40.95 9.52 10.69
C ILE A 125 40.16 10.79 10.40
N ASN A 126 40.77 11.72 9.67
CA ASN A 126 40.16 12.98 9.29
C ASN A 126 39.53 12.87 7.90
N GLY A 127 38.26 13.26 7.76
CA GLY A 127 37.66 13.50 6.46
C GLY A 127 38.23 14.79 5.88
N ILE A 128 38.78 14.74 4.67
CA ILE A 128 39.41 15.87 3.99
C ILE A 128 38.58 16.33 2.77
N GLY A 129 37.27 16.03 2.78
CA GLY A 129 36.31 16.36 1.73
C GLY A 129 35.94 15.16 0.86
N GLY A 130 35.32 15.44 -0.28
CA GLY A 130 34.99 14.43 -1.28
C GLY A 130 35.05 15.02 -2.69
N CYS A 131 35.18 14.15 -3.68
CA CYS A 131 35.25 14.53 -5.08
C CYS A 131 34.33 13.65 -5.95
N LYS A 132 34.13 14.08 -7.19
CA LYS A 132 33.42 13.26 -8.19
C LYS A 132 34.29 12.05 -8.56
N PRO A 133 33.68 10.92 -8.95
CA PRO A 133 34.39 9.79 -9.54
C PRO A 133 35.38 10.22 -10.62
N PHE A 134 36.60 9.69 -10.56
CA PHE A 134 37.70 10.05 -11.46
C PHE A 134 38.58 8.86 -11.89
N LYS A 135 38.39 7.68 -11.28
CA LYS A 135 39.12 6.45 -11.63
C LYS A 135 38.19 5.43 -12.28
N GLN A 136 38.75 4.49 -13.04
CA GLN A 136 37.99 3.49 -13.76
C GLN A 136 37.10 2.66 -12.83
N GLU A 137 37.63 2.22 -11.69
CA GLU A 137 36.90 1.48 -10.65
C GLU A 137 35.73 2.29 -10.07
N HIS A 138 35.85 3.61 -9.97
CA HIS A 138 34.76 4.48 -9.51
C HIS A 138 33.60 4.49 -10.50
N PHE A 139 33.91 4.52 -11.81
CA PHE A 139 32.89 4.48 -12.85
C PHE A 139 32.25 3.09 -12.97
N ILE A 140 33.04 2.01 -12.90
CA ILE A 140 32.54 0.62 -12.88
C ILE A 140 31.59 0.42 -11.70
N GLY A 141 32.01 0.83 -10.50
CA GLY A 141 31.21 0.70 -9.29
C GLY A 141 30.04 1.69 -9.19
N LYS A 142 29.82 2.53 -10.21
CA LYS A 142 28.80 3.59 -10.25
C LYS A 142 28.84 4.46 -8.99
N ALA A 143 30.04 4.85 -8.57
CA ALA A 143 30.23 5.65 -7.37
C ALA A 143 29.50 7.00 -7.51
N SER A 144 28.74 7.38 -6.49
CA SER A 144 28.05 8.68 -6.46
C SER A 144 28.98 9.82 -6.05
N ILE A 145 29.83 9.54 -5.07
CA ILE A 145 30.86 10.43 -4.52
C ILE A 145 32.03 9.58 -4.04
N VAL A 146 33.23 10.17 -4.06
CA VAL A 146 34.43 9.59 -3.47
C VAL A 146 34.80 10.42 -2.25
N GLU A 147 34.59 9.86 -1.05
CA GLU A 147 35.00 10.48 0.20
C GLU A 147 36.52 10.32 0.37
N MET A 148 37.20 11.35 0.85
CA MET A 148 38.64 11.34 1.04
C MET A 148 38.98 11.43 2.52
N TYR A 149 39.88 10.56 2.97
CA TYR A 149 40.32 10.46 4.36
C TYR A 149 41.83 10.61 4.47
N GLN A 150 42.29 11.11 5.62
CA GLN A 150 43.70 11.17 6.00
C GLN A 150 43.90 10.57 7.39
N CYS A 151 44.81 9.61 7.49
CA CYS A 151 45.22 9.03 8.76
C CYS A 151 46.19 9.96 9.49
N ILE A 152 45.90 10.29 10.75
CA ILE A 152 46.77 11.13 11.58
C ILE A 152 48.07 10.40 11.95
N ASN A 153 48.01 9.07 12.20
CA ASN A 153 49.17 8.31 12.64
C ASN A 153 50.30 8.24 11.61
N CYS A 154 49.95 8.07 10.32
CA CYS A 154 50.95 7.83 9.27
C CYS A 154 50.88 8.82 8.10
N GLY A 155 49.97 9.81 8.17
CA GLY A 155 49.76 10.82 7.15
C GLY A 155 49.11 10.32 5.84
N ASN A 156 48.86 9.02 5.70
CA ASN A 156 48.35 8.43 4.46
C ASN A 156 46.96 8.97 4.10
N LYS A 157 46.79 9.37 2.83
CA LYS A 157 45.50 9.76 2.27
C LYS A 157 44.90 8.61 1.46
N TYR A 158 43.61 8.38 1.59
CA TYR A 158 42.92 7.27 0.94
C TYR A 158 41.46 7.59 0.69
N GLU A 159 40.85 6.83 -0.20
CA GLU A 159 39.51 7.07 -0.70
C GLU A 159 38.50 6.05 -0.17
N PHE A 160 37.25 6.49 -0.06
CA PHE A 160 36.09 5.66 0.18
C PHE A 160 35.01 5.99 -0.87
N PRO A 161 35.01 5.27 -2.01
CA PRO A 161 34.01 5.45 -3.04
C PRO A 161 32.65 4.91 -2.57
N ARG A 162 31.59 5.71 -2.73
CA ARG A 162 30.21 5.35 -2.37
C ARG A 162 29.51 4.69 -3.55
N TYR A 163 29.73 3.39 -3.69
CA TYR A 163 29.30 2.57 -4.83
C TYR A 163 27.78 2.31 -4.87
N ASN A 164 27.22 2.22 -6.08
CA ASN A 164 25.82 1.84 -6.31
C ASN A 164 25.69 0.58 -7.18
N ASP A 165 26.79 0.10 -7.77
CA ASP A 165 26.81 -1.10 -8.59
C ASP A 165 26.71 -2.36 -7.73
N ILE A 166 25.76 -3.25 -8.06
CA ILE A 166 25.44 -4.42 -7.24
C ILE A 166 26.59 -5.41 -7.17
N ILE A 167 27.23 -5.72 -8.31
CA ILE A 167 28.37 -6.65 -8.36
C ILE A 167 29.50 -6.14 -7.46
N THR A 168 29.79 -4.84 -7.55
CA THR A 168 30.81 -4.19 -6.71
C THR A 168 30.47 -4.24 -5.23
N LEU A 169 29.19 -4.08 -4.86
CA LEU A 169 28.75 -4.19 -3.47
C LEU A 169 28.80 -5.63 -2.94
N LEU A 170 28.49 -6.63 -3.77
CA LEU A 170 28.63 -8.06 -3.43
C LEU A 170 30.09 -8.48 -3.22
N ASP A 171 31.04 -7.82 -3.90
CA ASP A 171 32.48 -8.02 -3.73
C ASP A 171 33.04 -7.28 -2.51
N THR A 172 32.73 -5.99 -2.40
CA THR A 172 33.31 -5.13 -1.36
C THR A 172 32.69 -5.34 0.01
N ARG A 173 31.43 -5.80 0.06
CA ARG A 173 30.69 -6.19 1.26
C ARG A 173 30.72 -5.16 2.38
N LYS A 174 30.76 -3.87 2.05
CA LYS A 174 30.87 -2.80 3.04
C LYS A 174 30.26 -1.50 2.57
N GLY A 175 29.80 -0.69 3.53
CA GLY A 175 29.22 0.62 3.24
C GLY A 175 28.42 1.21 4.40
N ARG A 176 27.54 2.17 4.10
CA ARG A 176 26.54 2.72 5.04
C ARG A 176 25.13 2.32 4.61
N CYS A 177 24.09 2.87 5.24
CA CYS A 177 22.70 2.46 5.03
C CYS A 177 22.28 2.36 3.55
N GLY A 178 22.75 3.26 2.69
CA GLY A 178 22.51 3.21 1.24
C GLY A 178 23.05 1.94 0.58
N GLU A 179 24.34 1.64 0.76
CA GLU A 179 24.98 0.43 0.22
C GLU A 179 24.42 -0.85 0.83
N TRP A 180 24.21 -0.85 2.15
CA TRP A 180 23.60 -1.94 2.91
C TRP A 180 22.23 -2.31 2.34
N ASN A 181 21.35 -1.32 2.20
CA ASN A 181 20.00 -1.56 1.71
C ASN A 181 20.01 -1.97 0.23
N ASN A 182 20.84 -1.35 -0.61
CA ASN A 182 20.91 -1.64 -2.04
C ASN A 182 21.36 -3.09 -2.31
N CYS A 183 22.44 -3.53 -1.66
CA CYS A 183 22.96 -4.88 -1.79
C CYS A 183 22.01 -5.93 -1.19
N PHE A 184 21.45 -5.66 -0.01
CA PHE A 184 20.47 -6.56 0.61
C PHE A 184 19.21 -6.78 -0.25
N ILE A 185 18.66 -5.70 -0.83
CA ILE A 185 17.55 -5.78 -1.78
C ILE A 185 17.92 -6.64 -3.00
N ALA A 186 19.14 -6.50 -3.53
CA ALA A 186 19.57 -7.29 -4.68
C ALA A 186 19.60 -8.80 -4.36
N ILE A 187 20.08 -9.17 -3.17
CA ILE A 187 20.05 -10.55 -2.68
C ILE A 187 18.62 -11.08 -2.57
N LEU A 188 17.70 -10.33 -1.97
CA LEU A 188 16.30 -10.79 -1.86
C LEU A 188 15.66 -10.95 -3.25
N ARG A 189 15.94 -10.02 -4.18
CA ARG A 189 15.40 -10.06 -5.53
C ARG A 189 15.98 -11.17 -6.40
N SER A 190 17.21 -11.60 -6.17
CA SER A 190 17.78 -12.73 -6.90
C SER A 190 17.09 -14.05 -6.53
N LEU A 191 16.43 -14.10 -5.38
CA LEU A 191 15.59 -15.21 -4.92
C LEU A 191 14.10 -15.04 -5.29
N ASP A 192 13.78 -14.13 -6.22
CA ASP A 192 12.41 -13.78 -6.64
C ASP A 192 11.48 -13.31 -5.50
N ILE A 193 12.05 -12.82 -4.40
CA ILE A 193 11.27 -12.27 -3.28
C ILE A 193 10.77 -10.88 -3.66
N ASN A 194 9.46 -10.66 -3.50
CA ASN A 194 8.84 -9.38 -3.80
C ASN A 194 9.21 -8.34 -2.75
N VAL A 195 10.03 -7.37 -3.15
CA VAL A 195 10.55 -6.31 -2.28
C VAL A 195 10.28 -4.92 -2.84
N ARG A 196 10.20 -3.95 -1.94
CA ARG A 196 10.16 -2.52 -2.25
C ARG A 196 11.21 -1.77 -1.45
N TYR A 197 11.88 -0.84 -2.10
CA TYR A 197 12.84 0.07 -1.46
C TYR A 197 12.07 1.14 -0.69
N ILE A 198 12.45 1.41 0.55
CA ILE A 198 11.85 2.46 1.36
C ILE A 198 12.81 3.62 1.50
N TRP A 199 12.31 4.81 1.19
CA TRP A 199 13.03 6.06 1.30
C TRP A 199 12.37 6.97 2.32
N ASN A 200 13.10 7.37 3.35
CA ASN A 200 12.70 8.44 4.26
C ASN A 200 13.42 9.75 3.89
N ALA A 201 12.67 10.84 3.86
CA ALA A 201 13.17 12.15 3.44
C ALA A 201 14.16 12.81 4.41
N GLU A 202 14.39 12.20 5.57
CA GLU A 202 15.35 12.61 6.60
C GLU A 202 16.55 11.65 6.64
N ASP A 203 17.07 11.31 5.46
CA ASP A 203 18.34 10.60 5.24
C ASP A 203 18.43 9.22 5.89
N HIS A 204 17.41 8.38 5.68
CA HIS A 204 17.52 6.94 5.97
C HIS A 204 16.75 6.12 4.96
N VAL A 205 17.21 4.90 4.73
CA VAL A 205 16.68 4.00 3.71
C VAL A 205 16.70 2.57 4.24
N TRP A 206 15.69 1.81 3.90
CA TRP A 206 15.52 0.41 4.29
C TRP A 206 14.64 -0.29 3.25
N CYS A 207 14.13 -1.49 3.52
CA CYS A 207 13.25 -2.18 2.58
C CYS A 207 12.04 -2.80 3.25
N GLU A 208 11.09 -3.22 2.40
CA GLU A 208 10.01 -4.10 2.82
C GLU A 208 9.93 -5.28 1.85
N TYR A 209 9.55 -6.43 2.38
CA TYR A 209 9.18 -7.59 1.55
C TYR A 209 7.72 -7.95 1.77
N TYR A 210 7.10 -8.57 0.77
CA TYR A 210 5.72 -9.02 0.89
C TYR A 210 5.67 -10.47 1.37
N SER A 211 5.15 -10.71 2.59
CA SER A 211 4.92 -12.05 3.12
C SER A 211 3.66 -12.64 2.52
N ASN A 212 3.79 -13.79 1.85
CA ASN A 212 2.64 -14.50 1.29
C ASN A 212 1.79 -15.17 2.36
N LYS A 213 2.40 -15.65 3.46
CA LYS A 213 1.70 -16.19 4.62
C LYS A 213 0.90 -15.13 5.35
N GLN A 214 1.53 -13.99 5.68
CA GLN A 214 0.88 -12.91 6.45
C GLN A 214 0.07 -11.95 5.57
N LYS A 215 0.19 -12.05 4.24
CA LYS A 215 -0.56 -11.28 3.25
C LYS A 215 -0.41 -9.75 3.42
N ARG A 216 0.79 -9.28 3.78
CA ARG A 216 1.12 -7.85 3.96
C ARG A 216 2.61 -7.58 3.72
N TRP A 217 2.94 -6.30 3.57
CA TRP A 217 4.32 -5.82 3.54
C TRP A 217 4.93 -5.80 4.95
N ILE A 218 6.08 -6.46 5.11
CA ILE A 218 6.85 -6.55 6.35
C ILE A 218 8.06 -5.62 6.28
N HIS A 219 8.28 -4.86 7.35
CA HIS A 219 9.45 -3.99 7.50
C HIS A 219 10.74 -4.82 7.65
N LEU A 220 11.80 -4.42 6.94
CA LEU A 220 13.15 -4.93 7.11
C LEU A 220 14.16 -3.78 7.16
N ASP A 221 15.02 -3.76 8.18
CA ASP A 221 16.25 -2.95 8.17
C ASP A 221 17.46 -3.87 8.32
N SER A 222 18.25 -4.00 7.25
CA SER A 222 19.45 -4.83 7.22
C SER A 222 20.59 -4.27 8.08
N CYS A 223 20.64 -2.95 8.30
CA CYS A 223 21.64 -2.33 9.17
C CYS A 223 21.44 -2.70 10.64
N GLU A 224 20.20 -2.98 11.01
CA GLU A 224 19.77 -3.17 12.40
C GLU A 224 19.36 -4.62 12.70
N ASN A 225 19.39 -5.51 11.69
CA ASN A 225 18.79 -6.85 11.77
C ASN A 225 17.35 -6.80 12.31
N SER A 226 16.57 -5.83 11.84
CA SER A 226 15.23 -5.54 12.36
C SER A 226 14.15 -6.10 11.44
N TYR A 227 13.38 -7.05 11.95
CA TYR A 227 12.24 -7.66 11.26
C TYR A 227 10.92 -7.16 11.86
N ASP A 228 10.07 -6.58 11.02
CA ASP A 228 8.71 -6.12 11.34
C ASP A 228 8.58 -5.10 12.48
N GLN A 229 9.56 -4.21 12.63
CA GLN A 229 9.54 -3.12 13.62
C GLN A 229 9.49 -1.74 12.96
N PRO A 230 8.39 -1.37 12.28
CA PRO A 230 8.30 -0.08 11.57
C PRO A 230 8.41 1.15 12.49
N LEU A 231 8.19 1.00 13.79
CA LEU A 231 8.35 2.10 14.76
C LEU A 231 9.79 2.27 15.28
N LEU A 232 10.74 1.46 14.80
CA LEU A 232 12.16 1.51 15.18
C LEU A 232 12.73 2.94 15.10
N TYR A 233 12.45 3.64 14.00
CA TYR A 233 13.01 4.97 13.77
C TYR A 233 12.27 6.04 14.57
N ASN A 234 10.95 6.14 14.40
CA ASN A 234 10.18 7.22 15.01
C ASN A 234 10.13 7.07 16.53
N ALA A 235 9.65 5.93 17.02
CA ALA A 235 9.49 5.71 18.44
C ALA A 235 10.80 5.33 19.11
N GLY A 236 11.60 4.45 18.49
CA GLY A 236 12.85 3.91 19.04
C GLY A 236 13.98 4.93 19.03
N TRP A 237 14.34 5.47 17.86
CA TRP A 237 15.42 6.47 17.75
C TRP A 237 14.97 7.90 18.03
N ASN A 238 13.69 8.11 18.36
CA ASN A 238 13.10 9.43 18.51
C ASN A 238 13.26 10.29 17.23
N LYS A 239 13.31 9.63 16.06
CA LYS A 239 13.57 10.28 14.78
C LYS A 239 12.36 11.07 14.33
N LYS A 240 12.56 12.36 14.06
CA LYS A 240 11.54 13.21 13.45
C LYS A 240 11.46 12.93 11.94
N MET A 241 10.26 12.66 11.42
CA MET A 241 10.07 12.26 10.01
C MET A 241 8.90 12.98 9.34
N SER A 242 9.06 13.32 8.05
CA SER A 242 8.05 14.01 7.24
C SER A 242 7.41 13.12 6.18
N TYR A 243 8.22 12.46 5.35
CA TYR A 243 7.78 11.61 4.26
C TYR A 243 8.54 10.28 4.28
N VAL A 244 7.80 9.19 4.05
CA VAL A 244 8.34 7.87 3.78
C VAL A 244 7.63 7.33 2.53
N PHE A 245 8.41 7.04 1.49
CA PHE A 245 7.90 6.46 0.25
C PHE A 245 8.38 5.03 0.08
N ALA A 246 7.45 4.15 -0.29
CA ALA A 246 7.75 2.83 -0.80
C ALA A 246 7.88 2.89 -2.31
N ILE A 247 8.99 2.38 -2.83
CA ILE A 247 9.31 2.33 -4.26
C ILE A 247 9.36 0.86 -4.68
N HIS A 248 8.33 0.47 -5.42
CA HIS A 248 8.23 -0.81 -6.09
C HIS A 248 8.55 -0.65 -7.58
N LYS A 249 8.91 -1.74 -8.26
CA LYS A 249 9.20 -1.71 -9.71
C LYS A 249 8.07 -1.04 -10.53
N SER A 250 6.82 -1.25 -10.12
CA SER A 250 5.63 -0.78 -10.84
C SER A 250 4.97 0.47 -10.28
N TYR A 251 5.32 0.95 -9.08
CA TYR A 251 4.64 2.08 -8.45
C TYR A 251 5.46 2.72 -7.30
N ILE A 252 5.07 3.94 -6.92
CA ILE A 252 5.48 4.62 -5.69
C ILE A 252 4.25 4.84 -4.81
N VAL A 253 4.35 4.61 -3.51
CA VAL A 253 3.28 4.87 -2.55
C VAL A 253 3.81 5.57 -1.31
N ASP A 254 3.05 6.54 -0.79
CA ASP A 254 3.35 7.20 0.48
C ASP A 254 2.90 6.30 1.63
N ILE A 255 3.87 5.80 2.41
CA ILE A 255 3.64 4.92 3.56
C ILE A 255 4.05 5.58 4.87
N THR A 256 4.12 6.92 4.89
CA THR A 256 4.52 7.69 6.08
C THR A 256 3.78 7.27 7.34
N TYR A 257 2.48 7.01 7.24
CA TYR A 257 1.64 6.62 8.38
C TYR A 257 2.13 5.35 9.08
N LYS A 258 2.70 4.38 8.34
CA LYS A 258 3.16 3.10 8.88
C LYS A 258 4.36 3.27 9.83
N TYR A 259 5.15 4.32 9.61
CA TYR A 259 6.40 4.59 10.31
C TYR A 259 6.29 5.72 11.33
N LEU A 260 5.09 6.27 11.55
CA LEU A 260 4.84 7.30 12.56
C LEU A 260 4.07 6.70 13.73
N ASP A 261 4.55 6.94 14.94
CA ASP A 261 3.88 6.55 16.17
C ASP A 261 2.75 7.55 16.48
N PRO A 262 1.47 7.10 16.50
CA PRO A 262 0.35 7.97 16.83
C PRO A 262 0.42 8.56 18.24
N THR A 263 1.16 7.94 19.16
CA THR A 263 1.34 8.41 20.53
C THR A 263 2.42 9.49 20.66
N LYS A 264 3.22 9.72 19.60
CA LYS A 264 4.30 10.72 19.56
C LYS A 264 4.11 11.73 18.41
N PRO A 265 3.03 12.52 18.41
CA PRO A 265 2.74 13.46 17.32
C PRO A 265 3.84 14.51 17.11
N ASP A 266 4.61 14.86 18.14
CA ASP A 266 5.71 15.83 18.08
C ASP A 266 6.90 15.37 17.21
N LEU A 267 6.97 14.07 16.89
CA LEU A 267 7.98 13.50 16.00
C LEU A 267 7.56 13.52 14.54
N LYS A 268 6.31 13.90 14.24
CA LYS A 268 5.85 14.10 12.87
C LYS A 268 6.24 15.50 12.40
N LEU A 269 7.10 15.56 11.40
CA LEU A 269 7.43 16.80 10.72
C LEU A 269 6.31 17.22 9.75
N PRO A 270 6.13 18.53 9.50
CA PRO A 270 5.16 19.00 8.52
C PRO A 270 5.52 18.52 7.11
N LYS A 271 4.50 18.15 6.34
CA LYS A 271 4.61 17.79 4.91
C LYS A 271 4.58 19.05 4.05
N ASN A 272 5.64 19.85 4.10
CA ASN A 272 5.74 21.15 3.42
C ASN A 272 6.80 21.21 2.30
N LYS A 273 7.38 20.06 1.90
CA LYS A 273 8.39 20.01 0.82
C LYS A 273 7.79 20.13 -0.59
N ALA A 274 6.48 19.88 -0.73
CA ALA A 274 5.70 20.12 -1.94
C ALA A 274 4.21 20.26 -1.59
N PRO A 275 3.39 20.95 -2.41
CA PRO A 275 1.93 20.89 -2.29
C PRO A 275 1.45 19.44 -2.44
N GLU A 276 0.66 18.98 -1.47
CA GLU A 276 0.19 17.59 -1.39
C GLU A 276 -0.62 17.18 -2.65
N GLU A 277 -1.42 18.10 -3.19
CA GLU A 277 -2.18 17.87 -4.42
C GLU A 277 -1.25 17.58 -5.61
N TYR A 278 -0.17 18.34 -5.75
CA TYR A 278 0.77 18.21 -6.86
C TYR A 278 1.55 16.91 -6.75
N LEU A 279 2.03 16.59 -5.55
CA LEU A 279 2.72 15.33 -5.27
C LEU A 279 1.82 14.12 -5.57
N LYS A 280 0.57 14.12 -5.08
CA LYS A 280 -0.41 13.06 -5.36
C LYS A 280 -0.71 12.92 -6.85
N ALA A 281 -0.93 14.04 -7.54
CA ALA A 281 -1.22 14.04 -8.97
C ALA A 281 -0.05 13.43 -9.78
N ILE A 282 1.18 13.81 -9.47
CA ILE A 282 2.36 13.35 -10.21
C ILE A 282 2.74 11.91 -9.87
N ILE A 283 2.63 11.47 -8.61
CA ILE A 283 2.78 10.06 -8.24
C ILE A 283 1.71 9.21 -8.94
N SER A 284 0.44 9.65 -8.91
CA SER A 284 -0.66 8.93 -9.57
C SER A 284 -0.45 8.85 -11.08
N TYR A 285 0.05 9.91 -11.70
CA TYR A 285 0.43 9.94 -13.11
C TYR A 285 1.54 8.94 -13.42
N SER A 286 2.65 8.98 -12.66
CA SER A 286 3.78 8.06 -12.84
C SER A 286 3.38 6.59 -12.63
N ASN A 287 2.59 6.30 -11.59
CA ASN A 287 2.06 4.98 -11.32
C ASN A 287 1.15 4.50 -12.44
N ALA A 288 0.25 5.34 -12.94
CA ALA A 288 -0.63 4.97 -14.05
C ALA A 288 0.17 4.62 -15.32
N GLN A 289 1.24 5.36 -15.64
CA GLN A 289 2.12 5.05 -16.76
C GLN A 289 2.77 3.67 -16.61
N LYS A 290 3.33 3.39 -15.42
CA LYS A 290 4.02 2.11 -15.15
C LYS A 290 3.06 0.93 -15.09
N LEU A 291 1.94 1.07 -14.38
CA LEU A 291 0.95 0.00 -14.22
C LEU A 291 0.34 -0.40 -15.57
N LEU A 292 0.04 0.55 -16.46
CA LEU A 292 -0.53 0.25 -17.78
C LEU A 292 0.44 -0.48 -18.73
N GLN A 293 1.73 -0.56 -18.40
CA GLN A 293 2.73 -1.33 -19.17
C GLN A 293 2.86 -2.77 -18.69
N LEU A 294 2.25 -3.13 -17.55
CA LEU A 294 2.35 -4.48 -17.01
C LEU A 294 1.50 -5.48 -17.81
N PRO A 295 1.94 -6.74 -17.92
CA PRO A 295 1.09 -7.84 -18.34
C PRO A 295 -0.19 -7.93 -17.50
N LYS A 296 -1.29 -8.40 -18.09
CA LYS A 296 -2.63 -8.41 -17.46
C LYS A 296 -2.64 -9.05 -16.07
N ASP A 297 -2.02 -10.21 -15.90
CA ASP A 297 -2.04 -10.93 -14.61
C ASP A 297 -1.20 -10.23 -13.55
N GLU A 298 -0.04 -9.71 -13.92
CA GLU A 298 0.81 -8.91 -13.03
C GLU A 298 0.11 -7.61 -12.63
N PHE A 299 -0.53 -6.93 -13.59
CA PHE A 299 -1.34 -5.75 -13.35
C PHE A 299 -2.45 -6.03 -12.31
N LEU A 300 -3.20 -7.11 -12.49
CA LEU A 300 -4.29 -7.48 -11.59
C LEU A 300 -3.77 -7.82 -10.20
N SER A 301 -2.67 -8.57 -10.10
CA SER A 301 -2.03 -8.91 -8.83
C SER A 301 -1.59 -7.65 -8.08
N VAL A 302 -0.79 -6.79 -8.74
CA VAL A 302 -0.25 -5.56 -8.16
C VAL A 302 -1.36 -4.60 -7.73
N THR A 303 -2.34 -4.34 -8.59
CA THR A 303 -3.43 -3.40 -8.27
C THR A 303 -4.37 -3.94 -7.20
N THR A 304 -4.52 -5.26 -7.07
CA THR A 304 -5.25 -5.88 -5.95
C THR A 304 -4.49 -5.72 -4.64
N GLY A 305 -3.17 -5.94 -4.64
CA GLY A 305 -2.32 -5.70 -3.48
C GLY A 305 -2.39 -4.25 -2.99
N LEU A 306 -2.32 -3.28 -3.90
CA LEU A 306 -2.48 -1.86 -3.57
C LEU A 306 -3.85 -1.53 -2.96
N SER A 307 -4.92 -2.13 -3.50
CA SER A 307 -6.27 -1.94 -2.97
C SER A 307 -6.40 -2.50 -1.55
N LYS A 308 -5.81 -3.68 -1.32
CA LYS A 308 -5.77 -4.31 0.01
C LYS A 308 -4.99 -3.47 1.02
N GLU A 309 -3.84 -2.93 0.63
CA GLU A 309 -3.04 -2.06 1.51
C GLU A 309 -3.85 -0.82 1.93
N VAL A 310 -4.58 -0.18 1.02
CA VAL A 310 -5.50 0.93 1.35
C VAL A 310 -6.59 0.49 2.33
N TYR A 311 -7.16 -0.70 2.14
CA TYR A 311 -8.18 -1.26 3.02
C TYR A 311 -7.63 -1.48 4.44
N ASP A 312 -6.47 -2.14 4.55
CA ASP A 312 -5.83 -2.45 5.84
C ASP A 312 -5.45 -1.16 6.58
N ASN A 313 -4.99 -0.13 5.86
CA ASN A 313 -4.69 1.18 6.43
C ASN A 313 -5.92 1.88 6.99
N TYR A 314 -7.04 1.81 6.27
CA TYR A 314 -8.31 2.38 6.73
C TYR A 314 -8.77 1.66 8.01
N LYS A 315 -8.68 0.33 8.04
CA LYS A 315 -9.00 -0.48 9.22
C LYS A 315 -8.12 -0.13 10.43
N GLN A 316 -6.81 0.04 10.22
CA GLN A 316 -5.88 0.45 11.28
C GLN A 316 -6.20 1.85 11.81
N PHE A 317 -6.45 2.82 10.92
CA PHE A 317 -6.76 4.19 11.29
C PHE A 317 -8.08 4.29 12.09
N TYR A 318 -9.08 3.52 11.68
CA TYR A 318 -10.36 3.43 12.37
C TYR A 318 -10.45 2.18 13.25
N SER A 319 -9.44 1.90 14.07
CA SER A 319 -9.39 0.71 14.93
C SER A 319 -10.59 0.54 15.87
N LYS A 320 -11.27 1.65 16.22
CA LYS A 320 -12.51 1.64 17.00
C LYS A 320 -13.75 1.20 16.21
N LYS A 321 -13.69 1.25 14.88
CA LYS A 321 -14.74 0.70 14.00
C LYS A 321 -14.40 -0.77 13.78
N SER A 322 -15.35 -1.66 14.02
CA SER A 322 -15.23 -3.11 13.78
C SER A 322 -15.29 -3.43 12.27
N ILE A 323 -14.34 -2.88 11.49
CA ILE A 323 -14.32 -3.03 10.04
C ILE A 323 -13.91 -4.48 9.69
N PRO A 324 -14.76 -5.23 8.95
CA PRO A 324 -14.43 -6.60 8.55
C PRO A 324 -13.22 -6.62 7.62
N SER A 325 -12.59 -7.78 7.47
CA SER A 325 -11.47 -7.95 6.54
C SER A 325 -11.94 -7.86 5.10
N CYS A 326 -11.14 -7.28 4.20
CA CYS A 326 -11.45 -7.19 2.78
C CYS A 326 -11.87 -8.56 2.19
N TYR A 327 -12.97 -8.60 1.44
CA TYR A 327 -13.42 -9.81 0.78
C TYR A 327 -12.37 -10.33 -0.21
N ILE A 328 -11.84 -11.53 -0.01
CA ILE A 328 -10.90 -12.16 -0.94
C ILE A 328 -11.68 -13.17 -1.79
N PHE A 329 -11.54 -13.08 -3.11
CA PHE A 329 -12.17 -14.02 -4.04
C PHE A 329 -11.66 -15.43 -3.74
N ASN A 330 -12.60 -16.36 -3.55
CA ASN A 330 -12.30 -17.75 -3.31
C ASN A 330 -12.30 -18.51 -4.65
N ASN A 331 -11.15 -19.09 -5.00
CA ASN A 331 -10.96 -19.86 -6.22
C ASN A 331 -11.80 -21.17 -6.25
N SER A 332 -12.27 -21.64 -5.10
CA SER A 332 -13.16 -22.81 -5.03
C SER A 332 -14.64 -22.46 -5.30
N LEU A 333 -15.00 -21.18 -5.32
CA LEU A 333 -16.36 -20.72 -5.57
C LEU A 333 -16.50 -20.26 -7.02
N SER A 334 -17.71 -20.38 -7.57
CA SER A 334 -18.03 -19.77 -8.85
C SER A 334 -17.93 -18.24 -8.79
N ASN A 335 -17.77 -17.61 -9.95
CA ASN A 335 -17.78 -16.15 -10.06
C ASN A 335 -19.09 -15.53 -9.53
N ASP A 336 -20.22 -16.22 -9.75
CA ASP A 336 -21.53 -15.78 -9.30
C ASP A 336 -21.60 -15.75 -7.77
N GLU A 337 -21.15 -16.83 -7.13
CA GLU A 337 -21.07 -16.93 -5.66
C GLU A 337 -20.11 -15.90 -5.09
N ASN A 338 -18.94 -15.70 -5.71
CA ASN A 338 -18.01 -14.66 -5.29
C ASN A 338 -18.62 -13.24 -5.39
N LEU A 339 -19.38 -12.94 -6.45
CA LEU A 339 -20.07 -11.66 -6.60
C LEU A 339 -21.22 -11.50 -5.59
N SER A 340 -21.98 -12.56 -5.31
CA SER A 340 -23.00 -12.57 -4.25
C SER A 340 -22.39 -12.27 -2.89
N ASN A 341 -21.31 -12.98 -2.53
CA ASN A 341 -20.62 -12.79 -1.27
C ASN A 341 -19.99 -11.40 -1.14
N LEU A 342 -19.42 -10.86 -2.22
CA LEU A 342 -18.93 -9.48 -2.25
C LEU A 342 -20.08 -8.46 -2.13
N SER A 343 -21.24 -8.74 -2.73
CA SER A 343 -22.43 -7.89 -2.59
C SER A 343 -22.94 -7.89 -1.14
N ILE A 344 -22.95 -9.06 -0.48
CA ILE A 344 -23.27 -9.20 0.95
C ILE A 344 -22.26 -8.40 1.80
N HIS A 345 -20.97 -8.47 1.48
CA HIS A 345 -19.95 -7.71 2.20
C HIS A 345 -20.14 -6.19 2.05
N LEU A 346 -20.56 -5.71 0.86
CA LEU A 346 -20.89 -4.30 0.61
C LEU A 346 -22.07 -3.77 1.45
N LEU A 347 -22.89 -4.66 2.02
CA LEU A 347 -23.97 -4.28 2.94
C LEU A 347 -23.45 -3.87 4.33
N ASP A 348 -22.20 -4.20 4.69
CA ASP A 348 -21.61 -3.75 5.94
C ASP A 348 -21.31 -2.23 5.88
N ILE A 349 -21.95 -1.47 6.78
CA ILE A 349 -21.83 -0.01 6.83
C ILE A 349 -20.41 0.49 7.10
N HIS A 350 -19.59 -0.32 7.77
CA HIS A 350 -18.20 0.00 8.11
C HIS A 350 -17.24 -0.33 6.95
N ALA A 351 -17.56 -1.34 6.13
CA ALA A 351 -16.75 -1.76 4.98
C ALA A 351 -17.13 -1.09 3.67
N CYS A 352 -18.39 -0.67 3.51
CA CYS A 352 -18.97 -0.25 2.23
C CYS A 352 -18.13 0.78 1.47
N SER A 353 -17.63 1.81 2.17
CA SER A 353 -16.75 2.81 1.55
C SER A 353 -15.42 2.22 1.05
N CYS A 354 -14.81 1.30 1.81
CA CYS A 354 -13.56 0.64 1.43
C CYS A 354 -13.76 -0.31 0.25
N ASP A 355 -14.88 -1.03 0.22
CA ASP A 355 -15.25 -1.91 -0.89
C ASP A 355 -15.50 -1.10 -2.16
N MET A 356 -16.15 0.06 -2.04
CA MET A 356 -16.33 0.99 -3.14
C MET A 356 -15.00 1.41 -3.79
N PHE A 357 -13.98 1.69 -2.98
CA PHE A 357 -12.64 2.02 -3.48
C PHE A 357 -11.91 0.80 -4.07
N SER A 358 -11.95 -0.34 -3.37
CA SER A 358 -11.20 -1.56 -3.74
C SER A 358 -11.77 -2.26 -4.97
N TYR A 359 -13.10 -2.23 -5.11
CA TYR A 359 -13.86 -2.95 -6.12
C TYR A 359 -14.59 -2.01 -7.08
N LYS A 360 -14.10 -0.77 -7.22
CA LYS A 360 -14.62 0.26 -8.14
C LYS A 360 -15.21 -0.28 -9.45
N PRO A 361 -14.50 -1.12 -10.24
CA PRO A 361 -15.02 -1.62 -11.52
C PRO A 361 -16.31 -2.43 -11.42
N LEU A 362 -16.60 -3.02 -10.26
CA LEU A 362 -17.69 -3.95 -10.05
C LEU A 362 -18.89 -3.30 -9.34
N ILE A 363 -18.76 -2.08 -8.80
CA ILE A 363 -19.79 -1.50 -7.92
C ILE A 363 -21.16 -1.37 -8.59
N VAL A 364 -21.22 -1.03 -9.88
CA VAL A 364 -22.50 -0.95 -10.62
C VAL A 364 -23.17 -2.32 -10.70
N GLU A 365 -22.40 -3.38 -10.99
CA GLU A 365 -22.89 -4.77 -11.04
C GLU A 365 -23.34 -5.25 -9.65
N LEU A 366 -22.54 -5.00 -8.61
CA LEU A 366 -22.87 -5.37 -7.23
C LEU A 366 -24.14 -4.66 -6.76
N THR A 367 -24.27 -3.36 -7.09
CA THR A 367 -25.47 -2.56 -6.80
C THR A 367 -26.70 -3.12 -7.50
N ALA A 368 -26.60 -3.43 -8.80
CA ALA A 368 -27.68 -4.06 -9.53
C ALA A 368 -28.06 -5.41 -8.91
N ARG A 369 -27.09 -6.24 -8.54
CA ARG A 369 -27.32 -7.54 -7.91
C ARG A 369 -28.02 -7.41 -6.55
N LEU A 370 -27.63 -6.45 -5.71
CA LEU A 370 -28.29 -6.16 -4.44
C LEU A 370 -29.77 -5.79 -4.62
N ILE A 371 -30.06 -4.92 -5.60
CA ILE A 371 -31.41 -4.42 -5.85
C ILE A 371 -32.35 -5.52 -6.39
N HIS A 372 -31.83 -6.45 -7.19
CA HIS A 372 -32.64 -7.49 -7.83
C HIS A 372 -32.71 -8.81 -7.07
N ASN A 373 -31.82 -9.06 -6.10
CA ASN A 373 -31.79 -10.29 -5.33
C ASN A 373 -31.98 -10.04 -3.82
N PRO A 374 -33.22 -10.03 -3.31
CA PRO A 374 -33.54 -9.86 -1.89
C PRO A 374 -32.90 -10.90 -0.96
N GLN A 375 -32.50 -12.08 -1.48
CA GLN A 375 -31.88 -13.12 -0.66
C GLN A 375 -30.52 -12.68 -0.11
N LEU A 376 -29.83 -11.75 -0.79
CA LEU A 376 -28.53 -11.24 -0.34
C LEU A 376 -28.65 -10.42 0.95
N GLU A 377 -29.66 -9.56 1.04
CA GLU A 377 -29.94 -8.83 2.28
C GLU A 377 -30.34 -9.80 3.40
N ARG A 378 -31.19 -10.78 3.11
CA ARG A 378 -31.58 -11.80 4.11
C ARG A 378 -30.37 -12.57 4.63
N ALA A 379 -29.45 -12.96 3.74
CA ALA A 379 -28.21 -13.64 4.13
C ALA A 379 -27.32 -12.75 5.02
N PHE A 380 -27.20 -11.45 4.69
CA PHE A 380 -26.48 -10.49 5.52
C PHE A 380 -27.10 -10.34 6.91
N LEU A 381 -28.42 -10.15 6.98
CA LEU A 381 -29.15 -9.97 8.23
C LEU A 381 -29.03 -11.20 9.14
N LEU A 382 -29.16 -12.40 8.58
CA LEU A 382 -28.98 -13.66 9.30
C LEU A 382 -27.54 -13.82 9.83
N ALA A 383 -26.53 -13.48 9.02
CA ALA A 383 -25.13 -13.60 9.42
C ALA A 383 -24.73 -12.63 10.54
N ASN A 384 -25.43 -11.49 10.68
CA ASN A 384 -25.13 -10.44 11.65
C ASN A 384 -26.16 -10.37 12.81
N ASP A 385 -27.03 -11.38 12.95
CA ASP A 385 -28.13 -11.43 13.93
C ASP A 385 -28.93 -10.11 13.99
N THR A 386 -29.12 -9.48 12.83
CA THR A 386 -29.80 -8.19 12.71
C THR A 386 -31.21 -8.41 12.19
N LYS A 387 -32.20 -7.81 12.87
CA LYS A 387 -33.60 -7.90 12.47
C LYS A 387 -34.04 -6.58 11.84
N CYS A 388 -34.43 -6.65 10.57
CA CYS A 388 -35.13 -5.57 9.87
C CYS A 388 -36.52 -6.07 9.46
N ILE A 389 -37.54 -5.24 9.67
CA ILE A 389 -38.92 -5.58 9.36
C ILE A 389 -39.28 -5.10 7.96
N ILE A 390 -38.67 -4.01 7.50
CA ILE A 390 -38.84 -3.48 6.15
C ILE A 390 -37.76 -4.09 5.24
N GLU A 391 -38.20 -4.81 4.20
CA GLU A 391 -37.31 -5.36 3.19
C GLU A 391 -36.62 -4.24 2.40
N GLY A 392 -35.30 -4.33 2.24
CA GLY A 392 -34.48 -3.36 1.55
C GLY A 392 -33.86 -2.28 2.44
N SER A 393 -34.13 -2.28 3.76
CA SER A 393 -33.60 -1.27 4.68
C SER A 393 -32.08 -1.22 4.73
N GLN A 394 -31.42 -2.39 4.73
CA GLN A 394 -29.97 -2.46 4.75
C GLN A 394 -29.40 -2.10 3.37
N ILE A 395 -30.03 -2.56 2.30
CA ILE A 395 -29.65 -2.18 0.93
C ILE A 395 -29.72 -0.65 0.78
N LEU A 396 -30.82 -0.01 1.21
CA LEU A 396 -31.00 1.44 1.14
C LEU A 396 -29.86 2.18 1.86
N SER A 397 -29.46 1.70 3.04
CA SER A 397 -28.37 2.28 3.82
C SER A 397 -27.03 2.26 3.08
N SER A 398 -26.70 1.12 2.45
CA SER A 398 -25.50 1.01 1.63
C SER A 398 -25.56 1.86 0.37
N LEU A 399 -26.68 1.84 -0.36
CA LEU A 399 -26.86 2.64 -1.59
C LEU A 399 -26.72 4.14 -1.32
N ALA A 400 -27.31 4.63 -0.22
CA ALA A 400 -27.23 6.03 0.17
C ALA A 400 -25.80 6.49 0.50
N MET A 401 -24.88 5.59 0.85
CA MET A 401 -23.47 5.92 1.07
C MET A 401 -22.65 5.98 -0.22
N ILE A 402 -22.99 5.17 -1.22
CA ILE A 402 -22.23 5.07 -2.48
C ILE A 402 -22.86 5.83 -3.64
N MET A 403 -23.98 6.52 -3.40
CA MET A 403 -24.76 7.20 -4.44
C MET A 403 -23.98 8.23 -5.25
N THR A 404 -23.08 8.99 -4.62
CA THR A 404 -22.31 10.04 -5.29
C THR A 404 -21.22 9.51 -6.21
N TYR A 405 -21.10 8.18 -6.34
CA TYR A 405 -19.95 7.57 -6.96
C TYR A 405 -20.00 7.57 -8.49
N THR A 406 -21.11 7.12 -9.07
CA THR A 406 -21.38 7.21 -10.51
C THR A 406 -22.86 7.49 -10.76
N GLN A 407 -23.17 8.05 -11.93
CA GLN A 407 -24.55 8.39 -12.29
C GLN A 407 -25.43 7.13 -12.40
N GLU A 408 -24.87 5.99 -12.82
CA GLU A 408 -25.57 4.71 -12.92
C GLU A 408 -26.08 4.23 -11.56
N ILE A 409 -25.31 4.42 -10.48
CA ILE A 409 -25.76 4.05 -9.12
C ILE A 409 -26.93 4.93 -8.68
N SER A 410 -26.91 6.23 -9.02
CA SER A 410 -28.04 7.13 -8.75
C SER A 410 -29.30 6.69 -9.51
N ILE A 411 -29.17 6.22 -10.75
CA ILE A 411 -30.29 5.67 -11.55
C ILE A 411 -30.81 4.36 -10.93
N LEU A 412 -29.92 3.44 -10.59
CA LEU A 412 -30.28 2.17 -9.96
C LEU A 412 -30.96 2.39 -8.60
N THR A 413 -30.50 3.35 -7.80
CA THR A 413 -31.12 3.67 -6.51
C THR A 413 -32.52 4.25 -6.69
N GLU A 414 -32.73 5.11 -7.69
CA GLU A 414 -34.07 5.59 -8.03
C GLU A 414 -34.99 4.43 -8.42
N HIS A 415 -34.52 3.51 -9.27
CA HIS A 415 -35.28 2.31 -9.65
C HIS A 415 -35.65 1.45 -8.44
N PHE A 416 -34.72 1.25 -7.51
CA PHE A 416 -34.96 0.52 -6.26
C PHE A 416 -36.03 1.18 -5.39
N LEU A 417 -35.98 2.51 -5.22
CA LEU A 417 -36.97 3.25 -4.43
C LEU A 417 -38.38 3.18 -5.03
N ILE A 418 -38.50 3.21 -6.36
CA ILE A 418 -39.78 3.01 -7.07
C ILE A 418 -40.37 1.64 -6.74
N GLY A 419 -39.54 0.59 -6.65
CA GLY A 419 -39.99 -0.78 -6.42
C GLY A 419 -40.31 -1.13 -4.96
N LYS A 420 -39.84 -0.35 -3.97
CA LYS A 420 -39.90 -0.74 -2.54
C LYS A 420 -40.79 0.11 -1.63
N ASP A 421 -41.36 1.21 -2.13
CA ASP A 421 -42.21 2.16 -1.38
C ASP A 421 -42.00 2.14 0.15
N PHE A 422 -40.86 2.69 0.56
CA PHE A 422 -40.43 2.68 1.96
C PHE A 422 -41.40 3.41 2.88
N PHE A 423 -42.05 4.47 2.42
CA PHE A 423 -42.96 5.26 3.26
C PHE A 423 -44.30 4.58 3.48
N LEU A 424 -44.82 3.85 2.48
CA LEU A 424 -45.96 2.96 2.70
C LEU A 424 -45.61 1.84 3.69
N SER A 425 -44.42 1.23 3.55
CA SER A 425 -43.95 0.18 4.46
C SER A 425 -43.80 0.71 5.88
N LEU A 426 -43.20 1.89 6.05
CA LEU A 426 -43.05 2.60 7.33
C LEU A 426 -44.41 2.87 7.98
N LYS A 427 -45.40 3.35 7.22
CA LYS A 427 -46.76 3.60 7.71
C LYS A 427 -47.41 2.32 8.26
N ASN A 428 -47.17 1.18 7.63
CA ASN A 428 -47.73 -0.10 8.03
C ASN A 428 -47.04 -0.72 9.26
N CYS A 429 -45.84 -0.27 9.62
CA CYS A 429 -45.06 -0.82 10.74
C CYS A 429 -44.70 0.21 11.83
N ILE A 430 -45.40 1.34 11.91
CA ILE A 430 -45.18 2.43 12.89
C ILE A 430 -44.97 1.89 14.32
N THR A 431 -45.77 0.91 14.75
CA THR A 431 -45.76 0.40 16.14
C THR A 431 -44.77 -0.74 16.36
N SER A 432 -44.22 -1.35 15.32
CA SER A 432 -43.34 -2.52 15.41
C SER A 432 -41.89 -2.23 15.01
N ILE A 433 -41.64 -1.20 14.21
CA ILE A 433 -40.29 -0.84 13.74
C ILE A 433 -39.36 -0.46 14.90
N THR A 434 -38.14 -0.98 14.85
CA THR A 434 -37.11 -0.66 15.84
C THR A 434 -36.58 0.76 15.61
N GLN A 435 -36.18 1.45 16.68
CA GLN A 435 -35.59 2.78 16.58
C GLN A 435 -34.32 2.79 15.71
N SER A 436 -33.50 1.75 15.78
CA SER A 436 -32.27 1.61 14.97
C SER A 436 -32.57 1.50 13.47
N GLU A 437 -33.57 0.69 13.09
CA GLU A 437 -33.97 0.55 11.69
C GLU A 437 -34.56 1.86 11.15
N LEU A 438 -35.46 2.49 11.92
CA LEU A 438 -36.04 3.78 11.57
C LEU A 438 -34.96 4.86 11.37
N GLN A 439 -33.98 4.94 12.26
CA GLN A 439 -32.85 5.87 12.15
C GLN A 439 -32.01 5.59 10.90
N SER A 440 -31.75 4.32 10.59
CA SER A 440 -30.99 3.92 9.38
C SER A 440 -31.71 4.37 8.11
N ILE A 441 -33.03 4.14 8.01
CA ILE A 441 -33.84 4.54 6.86
C ILE A 441 -33.85 6.07 6.71
N PHE A 442 -34.13 6.81 7.79
CA PHE A 442 -34.16 8.28 7.72
C PHE A 442 -32.79 8.90 7.43
N LEU A 443 -31.72 8.37 8.01
CA LEU A 443 -30.37 8.81 7.67
C LEU A 443 -30.05 8.56 6.19
N SER A 444 -30.54 7.45 5.64
CA SER A 444 -30.40 7.14 4.21
C SER A 444 -31.13 8.17 3.37
N PHE A 445 -32.42 8.42 3.61
CA PHE A 445 -33.17 9.47 2.89
C PHE A 445 -32.56 10.87 3.05
N TYR A 446 -32.02 11.20 4.22
CA TYR A 446 -31.30 12.44 4.42
C TYR A 446 -30.07 12.54 3.50
N ARG A 447 -29.25 11.48 3.41
CA ARG A 447 -28.10 11.42 2.48
C ARG A 447 -28.54 11.54 1.02
N LEU A 448 -29.64 10.89 0.65
CA LEU A 448 -30.23 10.97 -0.69
C LEU A 448 -30.63 12.40 -1.04
N LEU A 449 -31.37 13.07 -0.16
CA LEU A 449 -31.80 14.46 -0.35
C LEU A 449 -30.64 15.44 -0.40
N ASN A 450 -29.63 15.24 0.46
CA ASN A 450 -28.44 16.09 0.48
C ASN A 450 -27.62 15.93 -0.81
N THR A 451 -27.70 14.78 -1.45
CA THR A 451 -27.02 14.50 -2.72
C THR A 451 -27.78 15.05 -3.91
N ASP A 452 -29.08 14.76 -4.02
CA ASP A 452 -29.93 15.22 -5.11
C ASP A 452 -31.39 15.37 -4.65
N ARG A 453 -31.70 16.54 -4.10
CA ARG A 453 -33.04 16.85 -3.60
C ARG A 453 -34.10 16.78 -4.68
N GLN A 454 -33.82 17.29 -5.88
CA GLN A 454 -34.80 17.34 -6.97
C GLN A 454 -35.24 15.93 -7.35
N LYS A 455 -34.30 14.99 -7.40
CA LYS A 455 -34.56 13.61 -7.73
C LYS A 455 -35.28 12.82 -6.63
N PHE A 456 -34.85 12.97 -5.37
CA PHE A 456 -35.28 12.05 -4.30
C PHE A 456 -36.40 12.55 -3.40
N HIS A 457 -36.75 13.85 -3.41
CA HIS A 457 -37.82 14.36 -2.54
C HIS A 457 -39.19 13.71 -2.79
N LYS A 458 -39.46 13.27 -4.02
CA LYS A 458 -40.72 12.62 -4.42
C LYS A 458 -40.98 11.27 -3.74
N PHE A 459 -39.96 10.64 -3.15
CA PHE A 459 -40.09 9.35 -2.47
C PHE A 459 -40.41 9.48 -0.98
N ILE A 460 -40.59 10.70 -0.49
CA ILE A 460 -40.86 10.97 0.93
C ILE A 460 -42.31 11.38 1.09
N ASP A 461 -43.04 10.70 1.98
CA ASP A 461 -44.38 11.10 2.40
C ASP A 461 -44.31 11.97 3.68
N PRO A 462 -44.62 13.27 3.59
CA PRO A 462 -44.63 14.16 4.74
C PRO A 462 -45.62 13.75 5.84
N GLN A 463 -46.75 13.11 5.49
CA GLN A 463 -47.75 12.69 6.47
C GLN A 463 -47.21 11.56 7.35
N THR A 464 -46.55 10.58 6.73
CA THR A 464 -45.87 9.49 7.45
C THR A 464 -44.70 10.03 8.28
N LEU A 465 -43.92 11.01 7.81
CA LEU A 465 -42.89 11.65 8.67
C LEU A 465 -43.52 12.32 9.90
N HIS A 466 -44.61 13.05 9.71
CA HIS A 466 -45.31 13.72 10.80
C HIS A 466 -45.84 12.71 11.83
N SER A 467 -46.36 11.56 11.38
CA SER A 467 -46.86 10.54 12.31
C SER A 467 -45.77 10.03 13.26
N PHE A 468 -44.54 9.80 12.79
CA PHE A 468 -43.41 9.39 13.65
C PHE A 468 -42.90 10.49 14.60
N ILE A 469 -43.07 11.77 14.23
CA ILE A 469 -42.70 12.90 15.10
C ILE A 469 -43.76 13.12 16.18
N SER A 470 -45.04 12.94 15.83
CA SER A 470 -46.20 13.18 16.71
C SER A 470 -46.61 11.99 17.58
N THR A 471 -46.09 10.78 17.32
CA THR A 471 -46.27 9.59 18.18
C THR A 471 -45.29 9.52 19.35
N LYS A 472 -44.59 10.63 19.68
CA LYS A 472 -43.76 10.76 20.87
C LYS A 472 -44.42 11.55 21.99
#